data_AF-A0A222X8M7-F1
#
_entry.id   AF-A0A222X8M7-F1
#
_cell.length_a   1.000
_cell.length_b   1.000
_cell.length_c   1.000
_cell.angle_alpha   90.00
_cell.angle_beta   90.00
_cell.angle_gamma   90.00
#
_symmetry.space_group_name_H-M   'P 1'
#
loop_
_entity.id
_entity.type
_entity.pdbx_description
1 polymer ?
#
loop_
_entity_poly.entity_id
_entity_poly.type
_entity_poly.pdbx_seq_one_letter_code
_entity_poly.pdbx_strand_id
1 'polypeptide(L)'
;MMRTDAVLSHLPTLYREGEVLGAFAGTWGVQLDGLDEAGVSVQRAHWFDATPDLDEAAALAALLDIPPEPFHAGLGEYRAWVHAVVRARLQLGAVTREALRVLVSDYADGFQRAAGIRTVGRVDAWSTAPDGPQLVDNPTLVRETRLPQAGGWEPLAHLEVDNRGMDPAPWAVVLRGTGEQPEHSPVVVNRTTGHAVLFRGSLAPGQRLTIAPSAADRSLLRADLDGRDVTSRLTVWTDLRAGADGPGEPAGTLVAGALARGTNVLWFLPLATYDAPGLDRYLLAMADDSLTQARFDSTAFDRSLFAQPALVAARVAWVEAQPATLEVRLPASTLVSDAGAADQAVLARDRLEAGLDAAVERTAGAGIAADVVLRAFTERQPGEAHLVGVWPRTFREAGPTGADALPDAGAAFDVTDFDDSVLA
;
A
#
# COMPACT_ATOMS: atom_id res chain seq x y z
N MET A 1 55.79 -24.71 -14.57
CA MET A 1 56.88 -24.61 -15.57
C MET A 1 56.67 -23.28 -16.29
N MET A 2 57.63 -22.36 -16.27
CA MET A 2 57.42 -21.04 -16.87
C MET A 2 57.39 -21.15 -18.41
N ARG A 3 56.53 -20.38 -19.10
CA ARG A 3 56.41 -20.42 -20.57
C ARG A 3 57.74 -20.11 -21.27
N THR A 4 58.61 -19.32 -20.64
CA THR A 4 59.99 -19.08 -21.09
C THR A 4 60.81 -20.37 -21.21
N ASP A 5 60.70 -21.29 -20.24
CA ASP A 5 61.39 -22.59 -20.28
C ASP A 5 60.82 -23.48 -21.41
N ALA A 6 59.50 -23.39 -21.63
CA ALA A 6 58.85 -24.10 -22.72
C ALA A 6 59.34 -23.59 -24.09
N VAL A 7 59.43 -22.27 -24.30
CA VAL A 7 59.97 -21.67 -25.53
C VAL A 7 61.43 -22.05 -25.74
N LEU A 8 62.26 -21.96 -24.70
CA LEU A 8 63.69 -22.34 -24.77
C LEU A 8 63.87 -23.84 -25.05
N SER A 9 62.99 -24.70 -24.53
CA SER A 9 63.06 -26.15 -24.77
C SER A 9 62.85 -26.56 -26.24
N HIS A 10 62.16 -25.72 -27.03
CA HIS A 10 61.94 -25.95 -28.46
C HIS A 10 63.12 -25.52 -29.34
N LEU A 11 64.10 -24.79 -28.78
CA LEU A 11 65.32 -24.42 -29.49
C LEU A 11 66.35 -25.57 -29.46
N PRO A 12 67.19 -25.72 -30.50
CA PRO A 12 68.31 -26.66 -30.47
C PRO A 12 69.27 -26.35 -29.32
N THR A 13 69.90 -27.37 -28.75
CA THR A 13 70.69 -27.29 -27.49
C THR A 13 71.74 -26.17 -27.48
N LEU A 14 72.37 -25.89 -28.63
CA LEU A 14 73.37 -24.83 -28.80
C LEU A 14 72.82 -23.39 -28.65
N TYR A 15 71.50 -23.21 -28.75
CA TYR A 15 70.83 -21.90 -28.68
C TYR A 15 69.97 -21.73 -27.42
N ARG A 16 70.09 -22.63 -26.43
CA ARG A 16 69.32 -22.56 -25.18
C ARG A 16 69.97 -21.68 -24.11
N GLU A 17 71.26 -21.43 -24.24
CA GLU A 17 72.06 -20.72 -23.24
C GLU A 17 72.43 -19.32 -23.74
N GLY A 18 72.36 -18.34 -22.86
CA GLY A 18 72.74 -16.95 -23.13
C GLY A 18 71.70 -15.92 -22.68
N GLU A 19 72.18 -14.83 -22.09
CA GLU A 19 71.35 -13.77 -21.50
C GLU A 19 70.40 -13.11 -22.52
N VAL A 20 70.87 -12.88 -23.75
CA VAL A 20 70.08 -12.28 -24.83
C VAL A 20 68.94 -13.20 -25.30
N LEU A 21 69.22 -14.50 -25.44
CA LEU A 21 68.22 -15.50 -25.83
C LEU A 21 67.20 -15.72 -24.71
N GLY A 22 67.65 -15.73 -23.45
CA GLY A 22 66.79 -15.76 -22.28
C GLY A 22 65.87 -14.54 -22.19
N ALA A 23 66.39 -13.33 -22.45
CA ALA A 23 65.59 -12.10 -22.47
C ALA A 23 64.57 -12.07 -23.62
N PHE A 24 64.94 -12.57 -24.81
CA PHE A 24 64.04 -12.71 -25.95
C PHE A 24 62.92 -13.73 -25.67
N ALA A 25 63.28 -14.92 -25.19
CA ALA A 25 62.32 -15.94 -24.80
C ALA A 25 61.44 -15.50 -23.61
N GLY A 26 61.97 -14.68 -22.70
CA GLY A 26 61.23 -14.06 -21.61
C GLY A 26 60.14 -13.12 -22.14
N THR A 27 60.50 -12.20 -23.04
CA THR A 27 59.55 -11.30 -23.70
C THR A 27 58.45 -12.06 -24.43
N TRP A 28 58.81 -13.06 -25.23
CA TRP A 28 57.84 -13.90 -25.95
C TRP A 28 56.98 -14.76 -25.03
N GLY A 29 57.56 -15.29 -23.95
CA GLY A 29 56.83 -16.04 -22.93
C GLY A 29 55.69 -15.20 -22.33
N VAL A 30 55.99 -13.96 -21.92
CA VAL A 30 54.98 -13.02 -21.39
C VAL A 30 53.91 -12.67 -22.43
N GLN A 31 54.29 -12.46 -23.69
CA GLN A 31 53.31 -12.17 -24.76
C GLN A 31 52.40 -13.37 -25.03
N LEU A 32 52.93 -14.60 -25.02
CA LEU A 32 52.14 -15.83 -25.15
C LEU A 32 51.25 -16.05 -23.91
N ASP A 33 51.75 -15.73 -22.71
CA ASP A 33 50.93 -15.73 -21.49
C ASP A 33 49.73 -14.80 -21.63
N GLY A 34 49.94 -13.57 -22.11
CA GLY A 34 48.87 -12.61 -22.37
C GLY A 34 47.89 -13.05 -23.46
N LEU A 35 48.38 -13.69 -24.54
CA LEU A 35 47.51 -14.23 -25.59
C LEU A 35 46.64 -15.37 -25.10
N ASP A 36 47.18 -16.25 -24.26
CA ASP A 36 46.41 -17.36 -23.70
C ASP A 36 45.40 -16.89 -22.65
N GLU A 37 45.76 -15.88 -21.84
CA GLU A 37 44.80 -15.21 -20.94
C GLU A 37 43.67 -14.53 -21.72
N ALA A 38 44.01 -13.78 -22.79
CA ALA A 38 43.03 -13.19 -23.68
C ALA A 38 42.16 -14.25 -24.37
N GLY A 39 42.75 -15.36 -24.81
CA GLY A 39 42.04 -16.49 -25.41
C GLY A 39 41.03 -17.11 -24.44
N VAL A 40 41.41 -17.31 -23.18
CA VAL A 40 40.50 -17.79 -22.12
C VAL A 40 39.39 -16.77 -21.85
N SER A 41 39.72 -15.47 -21.82
CA SER A 41 38.72 -14.41 -21.64
C SER A 41 37.68 -14.44 -22.75
N VAL A 42 38.11 -14.49 -24.02
CA VAL A 42 37.22 -14.59 -25.18
C VAL A 42 36.36 -15.85 -25.12
N GLN A 43 36.93 -16.99 -24.73
CA GLN A 43 36.14 -18.22 -24.57
C GLN A 43 35.06 -18.08 -23.49
N ARG A 44 35.39 -17.44 -22.36
CA ARG A 44 34.44 -17.20 -21.26
C ARG A 44 33.35 -16.19 -21.63
N ALA A 45 33.68 -15.17 -22.43
CA ALA A 45 32.77 -14.13 -22.90
C ALA A 45 31.54 -14.66 -23.65
N HIS A 46 31.59 -15.89 -24.16
CA HIS A 46 30.48 -16.53 -24.88
C HIS A 46 29.53 -17.30 -23.95
N TRP A 47 29.85 -17.43 -22.67
CA TRP A 47 29.07 -18.21 -21.70
C TRP A 47 28.63 -17.33 -20.54
N PHE A 48 27.31 -17.12 -20.43
CA PHE A 48 26.71 -16.19 -19.47
C PHE A 48 27.19 -16.40 -18.01
N ASP A 49 27.35 -17.65 -17.57
CA ASP A 49 27.81 -17.98 -16.21
C ASP A 49 29.33 -17.87 -16.00
N ALA A 50 30.12 -17.87 -17.08
CA ALA A 50 31.58 -17.86 -17.02
C ALA A 50 32.19 -16.50 -17.37
N THR A 51 31.45 -15.64 -18.06
CA THR A 51 31.85 -14.26 -18.39
C THR A 51 32.32 -13.50 -17.14
N PRO A 52 33.47 -12.81 -17.16
CA PRO A 52 33.93 -12.04 -16.03
C PRO A 52 33.22 -10.68 -15.89
N ASP A 53 32.74 -10.12 -17.01
CA ASP A 53 32.31 -8.73 -17.09
C ASP A 53 30.78 -8.55 -17.20
N LEU A 54 30.25 -7.52 -16.53
CA LEU A 54 28.83 -7.18 -16.58
C LEU A 54 28.37 -6.83 -18.00
N ASP A 55 29.19 -6.10 -18.75
CA ASP A 55 28.85 -5.62 -20.10
C ASP A 55 28.70 -6.79 -21.09
N GLU A 56 29.57 -7.79 -21.00
CA GLU A 56 29.47 -9.02 -21.81
C GLU A 56 28.23 -9.83 -21.42
N ALA A 57 27.96 -9.97 -20.12
CA ALA A 57 26.78 -10.67 -19.63
C ALA A 57 25.50 -9.95 -20.09
N ALA A 58 25.50 -8.62 -20.06
CA ALA A 58 24.41 -7.78 -20.54
C ALA A 58 24.20 -7.93 -22.06
N ALA A 59 25.27 -7.98 -22.84
CA ALA A 59 25.20 -8.23 -24.28
C ALA A 59 24.58 -9.61 -24.60
N LEU A 60 24.94 -10.65 -23.83
CA LEU A 60 24.34 -11.98 -23.98
C LEU A 60 22.86 -12.00 -23.58
N ALA A 61 22.50 -11.42 -22.45
CA ALA A 61 21.13 -11.41 -21.96
C ALA A 61 20.21 -10.46 -22.75
N ALA A 62 20.77 -9.47 -23.45
CA ALA A 62 20.04 -8.65 -24.41
C ALA A 62 19.44 -9.48 -25.57
N LEU A 63 20.00 -10.65 -25.89
CA LEU A 63 19.39 -11.59 -26.86
C LEU A 63 18.00 -12.10 -26.42
N LEU A 64 17.69 -11.98 -25.13
CA LEU A 64 16.40 -12.36 -24.52
C LEU A 64 15.60 -11.14 -24.03
N ASP A 65 16.01 -9.92 -24.42
CA ASP A 65 15.44 -8.66 -23.95
C ASP A 65 15.45 -8.50 -22.42
N ILE A 66 16.56 -8.90 -21.78
CA ILE A 66 16.73 -8.80 -20.32
C ILE A 66 17.92 -7.87 -20.00
N PRO A 67 17.77 -6.54 -20.08
CA PRO A 67 18.86 -5.62 -19.75
C PRO A 67 19.11 -5.57 -18.23
N PRO A 68 20.31 -5.14 -17.79
CA PRO A 68 20.56 -4.84 -16.39
C PRO A 68 19.74 -3.61 -15.95
N GLU A 69 19.23 -3.65 -14.73
CA GLU A 69 18.51 -2.55 -14.09
C GLU A 69 19.44 -1.59 -13.35
N PRO A 70 19.05 -0.31 -13.17
CA PRO A 70 19.87 0.69 -12.47
C PRO A 70 20.22 0.33 -11.03
N PHE A 71 19.40 -0.52 -10.41
CA PHE A 71 19.64 -0.96 -9.04
C PHE A 71 20.66 -2.10 -8.97
N HIS A 72 20.98 -2.84 -10.03
CA HIS A 72 21.96 -3.93 -9.91
C HIS A 72 23.36 -3.38 -9.61
N ALA A 73 23.93 -3.77 -8.47
CA ALA A 73 25.25 -3.32 -8.03
C ALA A 73 26.40 -4.11 -8.68
N GLY A 74 26.13 -5.30 -9.24
CA GLY A 74 27.17 -6.12 -9.86
C GLY A 74 26.66 -7.35 -10.60
N LEU A 75 27.60 -8.09 -11.19
CA LEU A 75 27.34 -9.24 -12.05
C LEU A 75 26.56 -10.37 -11.35
N GLY A 76 26.80 -10.61 -10.05
CA GLY A 76 26.10 -11.64 -9.29
C GLY A 76 24.60 -11.38 -9.16
N GLU A 77 24.23 -10.16 -8.80
CA GLU A 77 22.82 -9.73 -8.69
C GLU A 77 22.12 -9.82 -10.07
N TYR A 78 22.81 -9.37 -11.13
CA TYR A 78 22.28 -9.45 -12.49
C TYR A 78 22.14 -10.88 -13.02
N ARG A 79 23.06 -11.79 -12.68
CA ARG A 79 22.92 -13.21 -13.04
C ARG A 79 21.71 -13.85 -12.36
N ALA A 80 21.51 -13.57 -11.07
CA ALA A 80 20.34 -14.05 -10.33
C ALA A 80 19.04 -13.59 -11.02
N TRP A 81 19.00 -12.34 -11.44
CA TRP A 81 17.90 -11.75 -12.21
C TRP A 81 17.64 -12.52 -13.51
N VAL A 82 18.65 -12.67 -14.38
CA VAL A 82 18.49 -13.29 -15.69
C VAL A 82 18.04 -14.74 -15.55
N HIS A 83 18.67 -15.53 -14.66
CA HIS A 83 18.28 -16.94 -14.45
C HIS A 83 16.84 -17.08 -13.99
N ALA A 84 16.40 -16.26 -13.04
CA ALA A 84 15.04 -16.31 -12.52
C ALA A 84 14.01 -15.94 -13.62
N VAL A 85 14.26 -14.86 -14.37
CA VAL A 85 13.38 -14.42 -15.46
C VAL A 85 13.31 -15.44 -16.59
N VAL A 86 14.46 -15.95 -17.04
CA VAL A 86 14.53 -16.96 -18.11
C VAL A 86 13.78 -18.22 -17.73
N ARG A 87 13.97 -18.71 -16.50
CA ARG A 87 13.26 -19.90 -16.02
C ARG A 87 11.75 -19.67 -15.97
N ALA A 88 11.31 -18.55 -15.39
CA ALA A 88 9.90 -18.22 -15.30
C ALA A 88 9.24 -18.08 -16.68
N ARG A 89 9.91 -17.42 -17.63
CA ARG A 89 9.38 -17.18 -18.99
C ARG A 89 9.44 -18.43 -19.86
N LEU A 90 10.61 -19.05 -20.02
CA LEU A 90 10.82 -20.07 -21.03
C LEU A 90 10.42 -21.48 -20.57
N GLN A 91 10.53 -21.80 -19.27
CA GLN A 91 10.24 -23.15 -18.77
C GLN A 91 8.82 -23.27 -18.21
N LEU A 92 8.31 -22.21 -17.58
CA LEU A 92 7.05 -22.23 -16.83
C LEU A 92 5.92 -21.42 -17.50
N GLY A 93 6.20 -20.82 -18.66
CA GLY A 93 5.20 -20.19 -19.52
C GLY A 93 4.83 -18.74 -19.19
N ALA A 94 5.54 -18.08 -18.26
CA ALA A 94 5.25 -16.74 -17.72
C ALA A 94 3.82 -16.59 -17.15
N VAL A 95 3.56 -15.54 -16.35
CA VAL A 95 2.21 -15.16 -15.86
C VAL A 95 1.45 -16.21 -15.02
N THR A 96 1.96 -17.44 -14.87
CA THR A 96 1.33 -18.46 -14.02
C THR A 96 1.71 -18.27 -12.56
N ARG A 97 0.80 -18.69 -11.67
CA ARG A 97 1.04 -18.70 -10.21
C ARG A 97 2.34 -19.44 -9.84
N GLU A 98 2.66 -20.50 -10.57
CA GLU A 98 3.90 -21.27 -10.38
C GLU A 98 5.13 -20.56 -10.95
N ALA A 99 5.02 -19.93 -12.14
CA ALA A 99 6.10 -19.14 -12.71
C ALA A 99 6.51 -17.98 -11.79
N LEU A 100 5.54 -17.26 -11.22
CA LEU A 100 5.79 -16.18 -10.26
C LEU A 100 6.44 -16.69 -8.96
N ARG A 101 6.03 -17.87 -8.49
CA ARG A 101 6.63 -18.50 -7.30
C ARG A 101 8.10 -18.79 -7.51
N VAL A 102 8.42 -19.46 -8.62
CA VAL A 102 9.78 -19.83 -8.98
C VAL A 102 10.63 -18.60 -9.26
N LEU A 103 10.09 -17.60 -9.96
CA LEU A 103 10.74 -16.32 -10.18
C LEU A 103 11.17 -15.66 -8.86
N VAL A 104 10.21 -15.46 -7.96
CA VAL A 104 10.44 -14.79 -6.66
C VAL A 104 11.43 -15.59 -5.82
N SER A 105 11.27 -16.91 -5.73
CA SER A 105 12.15 -17.76 -4.94
C SER A 105 13.57 -17.79 -5.51
N ASP A 106 13.75 -18.01 -6.81
CA ASP A 106 15.06 -18.12 -7.44
C ASP A 106 15.80 -16.78 -7.45
N TYR A 107 15.07 -15.68 -7.71
CA TYR A 107 15.66 -14.35 -7.68
C TYR A 107 16.08 -13.97 -6.26
N ALA A 108 15.20 -14.14 -5.26
CA ALA A 108 15.53 -13.85 -3.87
C ALA A 108 16.72 -14.71 -3.39
N ASP A 109 16.73 -16.01 -3.66
CA ASP A 109 17.85 -16.90 -3.27
C ASP A 109 19.15 -16.56 -4.00
N GLY A 110 19.09 -16.18 -5.28
CA GLY A 110 20.25 -15.78 -6.07
C GLY A 110 20.82 -14.42 -5.64
N PHE A 111 19.96 -13.42 -5.50
CA PHE A 111 20.32 -12.07 -5.10
C PHE A 111 20.92 -12.06 -3.69
N GLN A 112 20.24 -12.69 -2.71
CA GLN A 112 20.70 -12.75 -1.33
C GLN A 112 22.10 -13.38 -1.20
N ARG A 113 22.39 -14.43 -1.99
CA ARG A 113 23.73 -15.02 -2.06
C ARG A 113 24.76 -14.09 -2.69
N ALA A 114 24.41 -13.37 -3.75
CA ALA A 114 25.32 -12.44 -4.42
C ALA A 114 25.63 -11.20 -3.57
N ALA A 115 24.63 -10.67 -2.87
CA ALA A 115 24.73 -9.49 -2.04
C ALA A 115 25.18 -9.78 -0.59
N GLY A 116 25.33 -11.05 -0.20
CA GLY A 116 25.77 -11.43 1.15
C GLY A 116 24.77 -11.09 2.25
N ILE A 117 23.47 -11.10 1.95
CA ILE A 117 22.39 -10.80 2.89
C ILE A 117 21.42 -11.96 3.03
N ARG A 118 20.64 -12.00 4.11
CA ARG A 118 19.48 -12.89 4.24
C ARG A 118 18.34 -12.16 4.95
N THR A 119 17.19 -12.09 4.31
CA THR A 119 16.00 -11.37 4.78
C THR A 119 14.71 -12.12 4.42
N VAL A 120 14.61 -12.67 3.20
CA VAL A 120 13.44 -13.42 2.74
C VAL A 120 13.78 -14.91 2.69
N GLY A 121 12.90 -15.72 3.27
CA GLY A 121 12.99 -17.18 3.19
C GLY A 121 12.63 -17.72 1.80
N ARG A 122 13.07 -18.94 1.50
CA ARG A 122 12.72 -19.63 0.25
C ARG A 122 11.20 -19.82 0.14
N VAL A 123 10.65 -19.60 -1.06
CA VAL A 123 9.21 -19.71 -1.32
C VAL A 123 8.89 -21.05 -1.99
N ASP A 124 8.69 -22.09 -1.19
CA ASP A 124 8.37 -23.42 -1.72
C ASP A 124 6.92 -23.55 -2.21
N ALA A 125 5.99 -22.83 -1.59
CA ALA A 125 4.58 -22.77 -1.98
C ALA A 125 3.96 -21.43 -1.54
N TRP A 126 2.91 -21.01 -2.24
CA TRP A 126 2.07 -19.91 -1.77
C TRP A 126 1.20 -20.34 -0.60
N SER A 127 1.18 -19.52 0.45
CA SER A 127 0.42 -19.72 1.67
C SER A 127 -0.90 -18.96 1.63
N THR A 128 -1.94 -19.55 2.22
CA THR A 128 -3.19 -18.85 2.57
C THR A 128 -3.10 -18.18 3.95
N ALA A 129 -2.16 -18.60 4.79
CA ALA A 129 -1.94 -18.00 6.10
C ALA A 129 -1.26 -16.62 5.99
N PRO A 130 -1.64 -15.64 6.83
CA PRO A 130 -1.07 -14.28 6.80
C PRO A 130 0.45 -14.25 7.01
N ASP A 131 1.01 -15.19 7.75
CA ASP A 131 2.45 -15.14 8.12
C ASP A 131 3.35 -15.81 7.07
N GLY A 132 2.75 -16.44 6.06
CA GLY A 132 3.50 -17.08 4.96
C GLY A 132 3.59 -16.20 3.71
N PRO A 133 4.39 -16.61 2.71
CA PRO A 133 4.44 -15.93 1.42
C PRO A 133 3.10 -16.06 0.70
N GLN A 134 2.52 -14.96 0.24
CA GLN A 134 1.18 -14.94 -0.38
C GLN A 134 1.24 -14.37 -1.80
N LEU A 135 0.39 -14.90 -2.67
CA LEU A 135 0.02 -14.29 -3.94
C LEU A 135 -1.44 -13.87 -3.81
N VAL A 136 -1.69 -12.56 -3.84
CA VAL A 136 -3.02 -11.97 -3.64
C VAL A 136 -3.48 -11.36 -4.95
N ASP A 137 -4.53 -11.94 -5.51
CA ASP A 137 -5.22 -11.38 -6.68
C ASP A 137 -6.19 -10.31 -6.22
N ASN A 138 -6.16 -9.15 -6.87
CA ASN A 138 -7.02 -7.99 -6.63
C ASN A 138 -7.02 -7.58 -5.15
N PRO A 139 -5.86 -7.18 -4.60
CA PRO A 139 -5.72 -6.84 -3.20
C PRO A 139 -6.74 -5.75 -2.80
N THR A 140 -7.23 -5.87 -1.58
CA THR A 140 -8.15 -4.88 -1.01
C THR A 140 -7.39 -3.63 -0.62
N LEU A 141 -7.92 -2.47 -1.00
CA LEU A 141 -7.36 -1.18 -0.67
C LEU A 141 -8.35 -0.36 0.15
N VAL A 142 -7.86 0.18 1.26
CA VAL A 142 -8.63 1.11 2.08
C VAL A 142 -8.56 2.47 1.42
N ARG A 143 -9.73 3.03 1.11
CA ARG A 143 -9.89 4.39 0.62
C ARG A 143 -10.59 5.22 1.69
N GLU A 144 -10.18 6.47 1.79
CA GLU A 144 -10.91 7.47 2.54
C GLU A 144 -10.97 8.78 1.77
N THR A 145 -12.05 9.52 1.94
CA THR A 145 -12.20 10.86 1.42
C THR A 145 -12.86 11.75 2.45
N ARG A 146 -12.39 13.00 2.52
CA ARG A 146 -13.05 14.06 3.27
C ARG A 146 -13.93 14.83 2.30
N LEU A 147 -15.22 14.91 2.62
CA LEU A 147 -16.19 15.64 1.83
C LEU A 147 -16.79 16.76 2.68
N PRO A 148 -17.13 17.92 2.10
CA PRO A 148 -16.29 18.55 1.08
C PRO A 148 -14.83 18.66 1.57
N GLN A 149 -13.87 18.85 0.64
CA GLN A 149 -12.44 18.91 0.98
C GLN A 149 -12.11 19.98 2.04
N ALA A 150 -12.84 21.11 2.01
CA ALA A 150 -12.80 22.17 3.00
C ALA A 150 -14.21 22.48 3.50
N GLY A 151 -14.34 22.80 4.79
CA GLY A 151 -15.62 23.00 5.45
C GLY A 151 -16.23 21.73 6.06
N GLY A 152 -17.55 21.71 6.16
CA GLY A 152 -18.36 20.61 6.69
C GLY A 152 -19.52 20.26 5.76
N TRP A 153 -20.28 19.24 6.11
CA TRP A 153 -21.48 18.83 5.37
C TRP A 153 -22.61 19.82 5.68
N GLU A 154 -22.94 20.62 4.68
CA GLU A 154 -24.11 21.48 4.75
C GLU A 154 -25.37 20.62 4.57
N PRO A 155 -26.48 20.95 5.26
CA PRO A 155 -27.76 20.32 4.99
C PRO A 155 -28.10 20.29 3.49
N LEU A 156 -28.68 19.21 2.98
CA LEU A 156 -28.99 19.00 1.56
C LEU A 156 -27.77 18.90 0.63
N ALA A 157 -26.54 18.82 1.14
CA ALA A 157 -25.36 18.67 0.30
C ALA A 157 -25.37 17.32 -0.44
N HIS A 158 -25.07 17.37 -1.74
CA HIS A 158 -24.78 16.21 -2.58
C HIS A 158 -23.27 16.08 -2.73
N LEU A 159 -22.73 14.94 -2.32
CA LEU A 159 -21.30 14.70 -2.22
C LEU A 159 -20.97 13.41 -2.96
N GLU A 160 -20.06 13.51 -3.93
CA GLU A 160 -19.71 12.39 -4.80
C GLU A 160 -18.57 11.57 -4.20
N VAL A 161 -18.72 10.24 -4.24
CA VAL A 161 -17.69 9.27 -3.88
C VAL A 161 -17.57 8.26 -5.01
N ASP A 162 -16.35 8.01 -5.48
CA ASP A 162 -16.08 7.11 -6.60
C ASP A 162 -15.47 5.80 -6.10
N ASN A 163 -16.23 4.70 -6.17
CA ASN A 163 -15.72 3.35 -5.92
C ASN A 163 -15.12 2.81 -7.24
N ARG A 164 -13.79 2.78 -7.30
CA ARG A 164 -13.05 2.30 -8.48
C ARG A 164 -12.77 0.81 -8.44
N GLY A 165 -13.21 0.14 -7.37
CA GLY A 165 -13.09 -1.30 -7.23
C GLY A 165 -13.91 -2.09 -8.23
N MET A 166 -13.66 -3.40 -8.26
CA MET A 166 -14.41 -4.34 -9.10
C MET A 166 -15.82 -4.61 -8.56
N ASP A 167 -15.97 -4.59 -7.23
CA ASP A 167 -17.17 -5.00 -6.51
C ASP A 167 -17.80 -3.84 -5.73
N PRO A 168 -19.09 -3.93 -5.37
CA PRO A 168 -19.69 -3.03 -4.39
C PRO A 168 -18.90 -3.07 -3.08
N ALA A 169 -18.53 -1.89 -2.55
CA ALA A 169 -17.63 -1.76 -1.42
C ALA A 169 -18.39 -1.36 -0.14
N PRO A 170 -18.33 -2.13 0.96
CA PRO A 170 -18.84 -1.69 2.25
C PRO A 170 -18.19 -0.37 2.66
N TRP A 171 -18.99 0.56 3.18
CA TRP A 171 -18.53 1.88 3.55
C TRP A 171 -18.84 2.22 5.00
N ALA A 172 -18.01 3.10 5.54
CA ALA A 172 -18.12 3.70 6.85
C ALA A 172 -18.18 5.21 6.70
N VAL A 173 -18.86 5.86 7.64
CA VAL A 173 -18.88 7.31 7.78
C VAL A 173 -18.50 7.72 9.18
N VAL A 174 -17.60 8.70 9.26
CA VAL A 174 -17.20 9.33 10.50
C VAL A 174 -17.69 10.76 10.46
N LEU A 175 -18.65 11.10 11.31
CA LEU A 175 -19.17 12.45 11.50
C LEU A 175 -18.52 13.08 12.72
N ARG A 176 -18.06 14.32 12.60
CA ARG A 176 -17.52 15.11 13.71
C ARG A 176 -18.28 16.41 13.84
N GLY A 177 -18.75 16.72 15.04
CA GLY A 177 -19.39 18.02 15.32
C GLY A 177 -18.36 19.15 15.22
N THR A 178 -18.62 20.13 14.35
CA THR A 178 -17.73 21.28 14.09
C THR A 178 -18.39 22.63 14.32
N GLY A 179 -19.72 22.68 14.41
CA GLY A 179 -20.46 23.92 14.65
C GLY A 179 -20.39 24.40 16.10
N GLU A 180 -20.94 25.59 16.37
CA GLU A 180 -21.15 26.09 17.75
C GLU A 180 -22.35 25.40 18.43
N GLN A 181 -23.25 24.84 17.61
CA GLN A 181 -24.43 24.10 18.04
C GLN A 181 -24.30 22.62 17.68
N PRO A 182 -24.95 21.72 18.44
CA PRO A 182 -25.00 20.30 18.10
C PRO A 182 -25.75 20.04 16.79
N GLU A 183 -25.30 19.03 16.03
CA GLU A 183 -26.05 18.47 14.92
C GLU A 183 -27.07 17.46 15.44
N HIS A 184 -28.33 17.61 15.06
CA HIS A 184 -29.41 16.79 15.55
C HIS A 184 -29.88 15.83 14.47
N SER A 185 -29.88 14.55 14.83
CA SER A 185 -30.37 13.45 14.01
C SER A 185 -29.83 13.44 12.57
N PRO A 186 -28.49 13.38 12.38
CA PRO A 186 -27.89 13.37 11.06
C PRO A 186 -28.29 12.11 10.28
N VAL A 187 -28.64 12.30 9.01
CA VAL A 187 -28.91 11.24 8.04
C VAL A 187 -27.95 11.35 6.88
N VAL A 188 -27.42 10.20 6.49
CA VAL A 188 -26.63 10.04 5.29
C VAL A 188 -27.35 9.04 4.38
N VAL A 189 -27.65 9.47 3.16
CA VAL A 189 -28.32 8.66 2.14
C VAL A 189 -27.34 8.43 0.98
N ASN A 190 -27.08 7.20 0.61
CA ASN A 190 -26.50 6.89 -0.69
C ASN A 190 -27.63 6.84 -1.72
N ARG A 191 -27.82 7.94 -2.46
CA ARG A 191 -28.89 8.07 -3.47
C ARG A 191 -28.73 7.08 -4.62
N THR A 192 -27.52 6.63 -4.89
CA THR A 192 -27.24 5.66 -5.95
C THR A 192 -27.76 4.26 -5.60
N THR A 193 -27.81 3.90 -4.31
CA THR A 193 -28.24 2.56 -3.87
C THR A 193 -29.56 2.57 -3.08
N GLY A 194 -30.04 3.73 -2.65
CA GLY A 194 -31.20 3.85 -1.76
C GLY A 194 -30.89 3.51 -0.29
N HIS A 195 -29.64 3.17 0.03
CA HIS A 195 -29.25 2.90 1.42
C HIS A 195 -29.17 4.21 2.21
N ALA A 196 -29.83 4.26 3.37
CA ALA A 196 -29.79 5.43 4.24
C ALA A 196 -29.56 5.02 5.68
N VAL A 197 -28.82 5.84 6.41
CA VAL A 197 -28.58 5.67 7.84
C VAL A 197 -28.89 6.96 8.58
N LEU A 198 -29.78 6.86 9.55
CA LEU A 198 -30.12 7.90 10.52
C LEU A 198 -29.49 7.55 11.87
N PHE A 199 -28.85 8.52 12.50
CA PHE A 199 -28.52 8.45 13.92
C PHE A 199 -29.54 9.25 14.74
N ARG A 200 -30.35 8.60 15.60
CA ARG A 200 -31.34 9.25 16.47
C ARG A 200 -30.68 9.81 17.74
N GLY A 201 -29.98 10.93 17.59
CA GLY A 201 -29.29 11.59 18.70
C GLY A 201 -28.75 12.96 18.32
N SER A 202 -27.93 13.53 19.20
CA SER A 202 -27.23 14.79 18.95
C SER A 202 -25.72 14.56 18.89
N LEU A 203 -25.05 15.22 17.97
CA LEU A 203 -23.59 15.26 17.85
C LEU A 203 -23.10 16.65 18.26
N ALA A 204 -22.59 16.77 19.49
CA ALA A 204 -22.13 18.05 20.02
C ALA A 204 -20.76 18.47 19.41
N PRO A 205 -20.38 19.75 19.54
CA PRO A 205 -19.10 20.25 19.03
C PRO A 205 -17.93 19.44 19.60
N GLY A 206 -17.04 18.96 18.73
CA GLY A 206 -15.88 18.15 19.09
C GLY A 206 -16.12 16.65 19.16
N GLN A 207 -17.36 16.18 19.31
CA GLN A 207 -17.69 14.76 19.37
C GLN A 207 -17.53 14.06 18.01
N ARG A 208 -17.20 12.77 18.05
CA ARG A 208 -17.02 11.91 16.89
C ARG A 208 -18.00 10.74 16.93
N LEU A 209 -18.90 10.71 15.95
CA LEU A 209 -19.76 9.57 15.65
C LEU A 209 -19.15 8.76 14.51
N THR A 210 -18.87 7.48 14.74
CA THR A 210 -18.42 6.53 13.73
C THR A 210 -19.54 5.55 13.45
N ILE A 211 -19.97 5.45 12.20
CA ILE A 211 -20.92 4.45 11.72
C ILE A 211 -20.17 3.59 10.71
N ALA A 212 -20.00 2.31 11.01
CA ALA A 212 -19.20 1.41 10.20
C ALA A 212 -19.76 -0.03 10.23
N PRO A 213 -19.43 -0.88 9.24
CA PRO A 213 -19.67 -2.31 9.33
C PRO A 213 -19.03 -2.90 10.60
N SER A 214 -19.73 -3.79 11.29
CA SER A 214 -19.24 -4.43 12.51
C SER A 214 -18.05 -5.34 12.20
N ALA A 215 -17.05 -5.32 13.09
CA ALA A 215 -15.89 -6.19 12.98
C ALA A 215 -16.27 -7.68 13.16
N ALA A 216 -17.29 -7.97 13.97
CA ALA A 216 -17.78 -9.33 14.19
C ALA A 216 -18.64 -9.84 13.03
N ASP A 217 -19.41 -8.95 12.40
CA ASP A 217 -20.24 -9.26 11.24
C ASP A 217 -20.31 -8.04 10.31
N ARG A 218 -19.58 -8.10 9.19
CA ARG A 218 -19.48 -6.99 8.23
C ARG A 218 -20.80 -6.73 7.47
N SER A 219 -21.81 -7.59 7.61
CA SER A 219 -23.14 -7.35 7.04
C SER A 219 -24.01 -6.41 7.87
N LEU A 220 -23.61 -6.13 9.12
CA LEU A 220 -24.35 -5.29 10.06
C LEU A 220 -23.58 -4.00 10.36
N LEU A 221 -24.30 -2.91 10.60
CA LEU A 221 -23.76 -1.64 11.05
C LEU A 221 -23.63 -1.59 12.56
N ARG A 222 -22.59 -0.90 13.01
CA ARG A 222 -22.38 -0.49 14.39
C ARG A 222 -22.16 1.03 14.42
N ALA A 223 -22.65 1.68 15.48
CA ALA A 223 -22.32 3.07 15.76
C ALA A 223 -21.58 3.23 17.09
N ASP A 224 -20.58 4.10 17.07
CA ASP A 224 -19.77 4.48 18.20
C ASP A 224 -19.73 6.01 18.32
N LEU A 225 -20.08 6.54 19.49
CA LEU A 225 -19.98 7.97 19.81
C LEU A 225 -18.90 8.15 20.89
N ASP A 226 -17.77 8.72 20.51
CA ASP A 226 -16.60 8.94 21.38
C ASP A 226 -16.15 7.66 22.15
N GLY A 227 -16.19 6.49 21.50
CA GLY A 227 -15.81 5.21 22.11
C GLY A 227 -16.94 4.48 22.84
N ARG A 228 -18.17 5.01 22.80
CA ARG A 228 -19.35 4.37 23.40
C ARG A 228 -20.29 3.85 22.32
N ASP A 229 -20.68 2.59 22.46
CA ASP A 229 -21.66 1.97 21.57
C ASP A 229 -23.02 2.68 21.66
N VAL A 230 -23.47 3.21 20.53
CA VAL A 230 -24.79 3.85 20.36
C VAL A 230 -25.57 3.23 19.21
N THR A 231 -25.27 1.99 18.86
CA THR A 231 -25.88 1.25 17.73
C THR A 231 -27.40 1.19 17.81
N SER A 232 -27.97 1.09 19.01
CA SER A 232 -29.42 1.09 19.22
C SER A 232 -30.11 2.40 18.82
N ARG A 233 -29.36 3.46 18.55
CA ARG A 233 -29.87 4.75 18.06
C ARG A 233 -29.85 4.84 16.54
N LEU A 234 -29.39 3.83 15.83
CA LEU A 234 -29.42 3.82 14.38
C LEU A 234 -30.79 3.40 13.85
N THR A 235 -31.19 4.01 12.74
CA THR A 235 -32.26 3.54 11.87
C THR A 235 -31.72 3.44 10.46
N VAL A 236 -32.05 2.36 9.74
CA VAL A 236 -31.54 2.09 8.39
C VAL A 236 -32.71 1.92 7.42
N TRP A 237 -32.52 2.37 6.19
CA TRP A 237 -33.38 2.03 5.05
C TRP A 237 -32.52 1.45 3.93
N THR A 238 -33.08 0.53 3.14
CA THR A 238 -32.39 -0.13 2.02
C THR A 238 -32.89 0.30 0.64
N ASP A 239 -34.06 0.92 0.55
CA ASP A 239 -34.64 1.49 -0.68
C ASP A 239 -35.32 2.84 -0.35
N LEU A 240 -34.58 3.76 0.27
CA LEU A 240 -35.09 5.10 0.55
C LEU A 240 -35.23 5.86 -0.77
N ARG A 241 -36.45 6.33 -1.05
CA ARG A 241 -36.77 7.19 -2.18
C ARG A 241 -37.11 8.59 -1.69
N ALA A 242 -36.49 9.60 -2.31
CA ALA A 242 -36.86 10.98 -2.06
C ALA A 242 -38.26 11.29 -2.62
N GLY A 243 -38.97 12.26 -2.04
CA GLY A 243 -40.25 12.75 -2.55
C GLY A 243 -41.49 12.40 -1.70
N ALA A 244 -42.65 12.42 -2.36
CA ALA A 244 -43.97 12.46 -1.72
C ALA A 244 -44.38 11.20 -0.96
N ASP A 245 -43.83 10.05 -1.36
CA ASP A 245 -44.15 8.75 -0.75
C ASP A 245 -43.43 8.52 0.58
N GLY A 246 -42.58 9.46 1.01
CA GLY A 246 -41.80 9.39 2.24
C GLY A 246 -40.69 8.34 2.20
N PRO A 247 -39.94 8.16 3.30
CA PRO A 247 -38.78 7.27 3.32
C PRO A 247 -39.12 5.78 3.29
N GLY A 248 -40.41 5.41 3.29
CA GLY A 248 -40.87 4.03 3.45
C GLY A 248 -40.62 3.46 4.85
N GLU A 249 -40.81 2.16 5.02
CA GLU A 249 -40.55 1.47 6.29
C GLU A 249 -39.04 1.26 6.50
N PRO A 250 -38.52 1.49 7.72
CA PRO A 250 -37.14 1.21 8.03
C PRO A 250 -36.88 -0.30 8.00
N ALA A 251 -35.65 -0.68 7.66
CA ALA A 251 -35.21 -2.06 7.68
C ALA A 251 -35.30 -2.64 9.10
N GLY A 252 -35.81 -3.87 9.23
CA GLY A 252 -35.88 -4.59 10.51
C GLY A 252 -34.52 -4.98 11.09
N THR A 253 -33.44 -4.81 10.32
CA THR A 253 -32.05 -5.05 10.73
C THR A 253 -31.16 -3.90 10.25
N LEU A 254 -30.09 -3.62 10.99
CA LEU A 254 -29.13 -2.55 10.68
C LEU A 254 -28.15 -3.00 9.59
N VAL A 255 -28.64 -3.33 8.40
CA VAL A 255 -27.81 -3.84 7.31
C VAL A 255 -26.79 -2.79 6.85
N ALA A 256 -25.53 -3.21 6.68
CA ALA A 256 -24.48 -2.40 6.10
C ALA A 256 -24.74 -2.18 4.60
N GLY A 257 -24.74 -0.91 4.19
CA GLY A 257 -24.81 -0.56 2.78
C GLY A 257 -23.47 -0.74 2.09
N ALA A 258 -23.50 -0.75 0.76
CA ALA A 258 -22.30 -0.73 -0.08
C ALA A 258 -22.35 0.47 -1.03
N LEU A 259 -21.18 0.99 -1.38
CA LEU A 259 -21.02 1.88 -2.53
C LEU A 259 -21.07 1.02 -3.79
N ALA A 260 -22.00 1.32 -4.70
CA ALA A 260 -22.02 0.70 -6.02
C ALA A 260 -20.71 1.02 -6.77
N ARG A 261 -20.38 0.23 -7.80
CA ARG A 261 -19.22 0.56 -8.64
C ARG A 261 -19.43 1.90 -9.35
N GLY A 262 -18.39 2.73 -9.40
CA GLY A 262 -18.40 4.08 -9.99
C GLY A 262 -18.86 5.16 -9.01
N THR A 263 -19.37 6.27 -9.56
CA THR A 263 -19.80 7.44 -8.79
C THR A 263 -21.07 7.16 -7.99
N ASN A 264 -20.97 7.31 -6.68
CA ASN A 264 -22.07 7.30 -5.72
C ASN A 264 -22.34 8.72 -5.25
N VAL A 265 -23.62 9.10 -5.18
CA VAL A 265 -24.03 10.41 -4.67
C VAL A 265 -24.53 10.23 -3.24
N LEU A 266 -23.76 10.75 -2.28
CA LEU A 266 -24.16 10.83 -0.89
C LEU A 266 -24.94 12.12 -0.65
N TRP A 267 -26.05 12.01 0.06
CA TRP A 267 -26.91 13.12 0.42
C TRP A 267 -26.99 13.24 1.93
N PHE A 268 -26.63 14.41 2.44
CA PHE A 268 -26.67 14.70 3.87
C PHE A 268 -27.92 15.50 4.25
N LEU A 269 -28.63 15.03 5.27
CA LEU A 269 -29.88 15.61 5.73
C LEU A 269 -29.98 15.53 7.26
N PRO A 270 -30.11 16.65 7.98
CA PRO A 270 -30.53 16.60 9.38
C PRO A 270 -32.04 16.34 9.46
N LEU A 271 -32.48 15.47 10.38
CA LEU A 271 -33.90 15.19 10.60
C LEU A 271 -34.42 15.75 11.92
N ALA A 272 -35.44 16.59 11.85
CA ALA A 272 -36.25 16.84 13.02
C ALA A 272 -37.07 15.59 13.38
N THR A 273 -36.74 14.96 14.51
CA THR A 273 -37.56 13.88 15.09
C THR A 273 -38.35 14.45 16.27
N TYR A 274 -39.65 14.17 16.38
CA TYR A 274 -40.51 14.75 17.44
C TYR A 274 -40.00 14.46 18.86
N ASP A 275 -39.22 13.40 19.04
CA ASP A 275 -38.63 12.98 20.30
C ASP A 275 -37.22 13.57 20.56
N ALA A 276 -36.69 14.39 19.65
CA ALA A 276 -35.38 15.02 19.78
C ALA A 276 -35.44 16.54 19.58
N PRO A 277 -34.61 17.33 20.31
CA PRO A 277 -34.41 18.74 20.00
C PRO A 277 -33.87 18.90 18.56
N GLY A 278 -34.21 20.01 17.90
CA GLY A 278 -33.84 20.27 16.50
C GLY A 278 -35.01 20.45 15.52
N LEU A 279 -36.24 20.71 15.99
CA LEU A 279 -37.42 20.99 15.15
C LEU A 279 -37.24 22.21 14.21
N ASP A 280 -36.25 23.05 14.47
CA ASP A 280 -35.82 24.17 13.64
C ASP A 280 -35.00 23.74 12.41
N ARG A 281 -34.54 22.48 12.36
CA ARG A 281 -33.90 21.87 11.20
C ARG A 281 -34.92 21.08 10.39
N TYR A 282 -34.60 20.80 9.12
CA TYR A 282 -35.58 20.35 8.14
C TYR A 282 -36.37 19.09 8.57
N LEU A 283 -37.68 19.18 8.41
CA LEU A 283 -38.60 18.04 8.53
C LEU A 283 -38.62 17.33 7.17
N LEU A 284 -38.38 16.02 7.15
CA LEU A 284 -38.50 15.17 5.95
C LEU A 284 -39.98 14.91 5.62
N ALA A 285 -40.78 15.97 5.55
CA ALA A 285 -41.92 16.00 4.67
C ALA A 285 -41.41 16.50 3.32
N MET A 286 -40.88 15.57 2.52
CA MET A 286 -40.67 15.75 1.07
C MET A 286 -39.64 16.80 0.64
N ALA A 287 -38.38 16.64 1.05
CA ALA A 287 -37.32 17.12 0.16
C ALA A 287 -37.38 16.28 -1.13
N ASP A 288 -37.93 16.87 -2.19
CA ASP A 288 -37.74 16.37 -3.54
C ASP A 288 -36.25 16.50 -3.90
N ASP A 289 -35.77 15.69 -4.84
CA ASP A 289 -34.38 15.69 -5.30
C ASP A 289 -33.92 17.06 -5.86
N SER A 290 -34.89 17.93 -6.17
CA SER A 290 -34.67 19.29 -6.64
C SER A 290 -34.51 20.34 -5.51
N LEU A 291 -34.71 19.96 -4.24
CA LEU A 291 -34.64 20.88 -3.11
C LEU A 291 -33.18 21.18 -2.74
N THR A 292 -32.84 22.46 -2.70
CA THR A 292 -31.48 22.93 -2.40
C THR A 292 -31.48 24.01 -1.32
N GLN A 293 -30.32 24.31 -0.75
CA GLN A 293 -30.19 25.50 0.09
C GLN A 293 -30.14 26.76 -0.79
N ALA A 294 -30.90 27.79 -0.39
CA ALA A 294 -30.99 29.07 -1.05
C ALA A 294 -29.65 29.81 -0.92
N ARG A 295 -29.07 30.15 -2.06
CA ARG A 295 -27.87 30.98 -2.16
C ARG A 295 -28.22 32.21 -3.00
N PHE A 296 -27.93 33.38 -2.45
CA PHE A 296 -28.15 34.64 -3.15
C PHE A 296 -27.42 34.59 -4.51
N ASP A 297 -28.05 35.10 -5.56
CA ASP A 297 -27.60 35.11 -6.96
C ASP A 297 -27.37 33.74 -7.65
N SER A 298 -27.55 32.60 -6.96
CA SER A 298 -27.24 31.27 -7.53
C SER A 298 -28.38 30.26 -7.48
N THR A 299 -29.44 30.51 -6.72
CA THR A 299 -30.62 29.64 -6.66
C THR A 299 -31.92 30.42 -6.88
N ALA A 300 -32.86 29.82 -7.59
CA ALA A 300 -34.24 30.28 -7.60
C ALA A 300 -34.93 29.95 -6.26
N PHE A 301 -35.70 30.89 -5.72
CA PHE A 301 -36.33 30.78 -4.39
C PHE A 301 -37.61 29.93 -4.37
N ASP A 302 -38.05 29.45 -5.53
CA ASP A 302 -39.23 28.61 -5.70
C ASP A 302 -39.03 27.16 -5.22
N ARG A 303 -37.78 26.69 -5.15
CA ARG A 303 -37.40 25.34 -4.69
C ARG A 303 -36.14 25.34 -3.81
N SER A 304 -36.06 26.28 -2.89
CA SER A 304 -34.92 26.36 -1.98
C SER A 304 -35.31 26.72 -0.55
N LEU A 305 -34.51 26.25 0.40
CA LEU A 305 -34.67 26.49 1.83
C LEU A 305 -33.61 27.46 2.33
N PHE A 306 -33.83 28.16 3.45
CA PHE A 306 -32.85 29.11 3.97
C PHE A 306 -31.47 28.48 4.18
N ALA A 307 -30.40 29.21 3.84
CA ALA A 307 -29.05 28.70 4.04
C ALA A 307 -28.79 28.37 5.53
N GLN A 308 -28.31 27.17 5.79
CA GLN A 308 -27.87 26.71 7.10
C GLN A 308 -26.38 26.34 7.04
N PRO A 309 -25.59 26.74 8.05
CA PRO A 309 -24.17 26.38 8.10
C PRO A 309 -24.01 24.87 8.31
N ALA A 310 -22.88 24.33 7.85
CA ALA A 310 -22.46 22.98 8.21
C ALA A 310 -22.12 22.91 9.71
N LEU A 311 -22.80 22.03 10.45
CA LEU A 311 -22.48 21.77 11.86
C LEU A 311 -21.63 20.50 12.05
N VAL A 312 -21.41 19.73 10.99
CA VAL A 312 -20.58 18.53 11.01
C VAL A 312 -19.55 18.52 9.89
N ALA A 313 -18.40 17.91 10.13
CA ALA A 313 -17.49 17.47 9.08
C ALA A 313 -17.54 15.95 8.99
N ALA A 314 -17.52 15.39 7.77
CA ALA A 314 -17.50 13.95 7.61
C ALA A 314 -16.27 13.45 6.85
N ARG A 315 -15.92 12.21 7.15
CA ARG A 315 -15.07 11.36 6.32
C ARG A 315 -15.82 10.11 5.94
N VAL A 316 -15.67 9.71 4.69
CA VAL A 316 -16.21 8.47 4.16
C VAL A 316 -15.04 7.56 3.87
N ALA A 317 -15.09 6.33 4.38
CA ALA A 317 -14.07 5.33 4.15
C ALA A 317 -14.72 4.05 3.59
N TRP A 318 -14.03 3.37 2.68
CA TRP A 318 -14.49 2.10 2.11
C TRP A 318 -13.30 1.22 1.79
N VAL A 319 -13.58 -0.07 1.62
CA VAL A 319 -12.57 -1.06 1.21
C VAL A 319 -12.95 -1.58 -0.16
N GLU A 320 -12.16 -1.22 -1.17
CA GLU A 320 -12.38 -1.63 -2.57
C GLU A 320 -11.38 -2.71 -2.98
N ALA A 321 -11.84 -3.70 -3.75
CA ALA A 321 -10.94 -4.68 -4.39
C ALA A 321 -10.36 -4.07 -5.66
N GLN A 322 -9.05 -3.94 -5.75
CA GLN A 322 -8.40 -3.29 -6.89
C GLN A 322 -8.56 -4.11 -8.17
N PRO A 323 -8.97 -3.50 -9.30
CA PRO A 323 -9.07 -4.21 -10.56
C PRO A 323 -7.69 -4.55 -11.13
N ALA A 324 -7.55 -5.75 -11.71
CA ALA A 324 -6.39 -6.19 -12.47
C ALA A 324 -5.06 -5.90 -11.75
N THR A 325 -5.00 -6.20 -10.46
CA THR A 325 -3.81 -5.96 -9.63
C THR A 325 -3.39 -7.27 -8.95
N LEU A 326 -2.09 -7.51 -8.85
CA LEU A 326 -1.51 -8.67 -8.21
C LEU A 326 -0.48 -8.22 -7.17
N GLU A 327 -0.59 -8.72 -5.95
CA GLU A 327 0.35 -8.39 -4.88
C GLU A 327 1.05 -9.65 -4.38
N VAL A 328 2.39 -9.66 -4.45
CA VAL A 328 3.21 -10.70 -3.83
C VAL A 328 3.61 -10.23 -2.45
N ARG A 329 3.25 -10.97 -1.42
CA ARG A 329 3.55 -10.61 -0.02
C ARG A 329 4.56 -11.59 0.53
N LEU A 330 5.73 -11.10 0.90
CA LEU A 330 6.81 -11.95 1.40
C LEU A 330 7.11 -11.61 2.87
N PRO A 331 7.14 -12.61 3.77
CA PRO A 331 7.56 -12.38 5.14
C PRO A 331 9.06 -12.05 5.16
N ALA A 332 9.40 -10.81 5.46
CA ALA A 332 10.78 -10.41 5.69
C ALA A 332 11.14 -10.71 7.16
N SER A 333 12.10 -11.61 7.33
CA SER A 333 12.72 -11.93 8.62
C SER A 333 13.75 -10.87 9.02
N THR A 334 14.38 -11.05 10.17
CA THR A 334 15.51 -10.22 10.60
C THR A 334 16.61 -10.23 9.53
N LEU A 335 17.07 -9.04 9.13
CA LEU A 335 18.17 -8.89 8.18
C LEU A 335 19.46 -9.43 8.78
N VAL A 336 20.03 -10.45 8.14
CA VAL A 336 21.34 -11.03 8.48
C VAL A 336 22.36 -10.59 7.43
N SER A 337 23.53 -10.12 7.89
CA SER A 337 24.66 -9.72 7.04
C SER A 337 25.98 -9.99 7.75
N ASP A 338 27.09 -9.81 7.04
CA ASP A 338 28.42 -9.84 7.63
C ASP A 338 28.64 -8.71 8.64
N ALA A 339 29.52 -8.95 9.61
CA ALA A 339 29.84 -7.99 10.66
C ALA A 339 30.43 -6.69 10.09
N GLY A 340 29.86 -5.54 10.47
CA GLY A 340 30.30 -4.22 10.00
C GLY A 340 29.72 -3.76 8.66
N ALA A 341 28.86 -4.57 8.02
CA ALA A 341 28.25 -4.26 6.72
C ALA A 341 26.78 -3.81 6.79
N ALA A 342 26.31 -3.33 7.96
CA ALA A 342 24.89 -3.04 8.19
C ALA A 342 24.29 -2.05 7.18
N ASP A 343 24.95 -0.92 6.92
CA ASP A 343 24.45 0.09 5.98
C ASP A 343 24.36 -0.46 4.55
N GLN A 344 25.34 -1.26 4.14
CA GLN A 344 25.33 -1.92 2.83
C GLN A 344 24.22 -2.97 2.74
N ALA A 345 23.95 -3.68 3.84
CA ALA A 345 22.90 -4.67 3.91
C ALA A 345 21.49 -4.05 3.81
N VAL A 346 21.28 -2.87 4.40
CA VAL A 346 20.03 -2.10 4.24
C VAL A 346 19.86 -1.68 2.78
N LEU A 347 20.88 -1.10 2.16
CA LEU A 347 20.84 -0.76 0.73
C LEU A 347 20.61 -1.99 -0.16
N ALA A 348 21.21 -3.14 0.17
CA ALA A 348 21.00 -4.38 -0.55
C ALA A 348 19.56 -4.92 -0.39
N ARG A 349 18.93 -4.72 0.77
CA ARG A 349 17.52 -5.06 0.97
C ARG A 349 16.60 -4.20 0.10
N ASP A 350 16.85 -2.89 0.03
CA ASP A 350 16.04 -1.99 -0.82
C ASP A 350 16.19 -2.36 -2.31
N ARG A 351 17.41 -2.73 -2.73
CA ARG A 351 17.66 -3.27 -4.08
C ARG A 351 16.93 -4.60 -4.33
N LEU A 352 16.85 -5.48 -3.34
CA LEU A 352 16.11 -6.75 -3.46
C LEU A 352 14.62 -6.48 -3.66
N GLU A 353 14.05 -5.54 -2.92
CA GLU A 353 12.64 -5.14 -3.06
C GLU A 353 12.36 -4.59 -4.46
N ALA A 354 13.13 -3.58 -4.89
CA ALA A 354 13.02 -3.01 -6.23
C ALA A 354 13.23 -4.06 -7.35
N GLY A 355 14.14 -5.00 -7.13
CA GLY A 355 14.38 -6.12 -8.03
C GLY A 355 13.23 -7.10 -8.09
N LEU A 356 12.61 -7.44 -6.97
CA LEU A 356 11.44 -8.30 -6.96
C LEU A 356 10.25 -7.62 -7.64
N ASP A 357 10.01 -6.35 -7.35
CA ASP A 357 8.99 -5.54 -8.02
C ASP A 357 9.15 -5.55 -9.53
N ALA A 358 10.33 -5.16 -10.03
CA ALA A 358 10.60 -5.12 -11.46
C ALA A 358 10.50 -6.51 -12.10
N ALA A 359 10.93 -7.57 -11.41
CA ALA A 359 10.89 -8.94 -11.94
C ALA A 359 9.44 -9.42 -12.10
N VAL A 360 8.63 -9.20 -11.07
CA VAL A 360 7.21 -9.55 -11.06
C VAL A 360 6.47 -8.72 -12.09
N GLU A 361 6.68 -7.40 -12.17
CA GLU A 361 6.05 -6.53 -13.16
C GLU A 361 6.36 -6.99 -14.60
N ARG A 362 7.62 -7.35 -14.90
CA ARG A 362 8.03 -7.87 -16.21
C ARG A 362 7.50 -9.25 -16.56
N THR A 363 6.99 -9.98 -15.58
CA THR A 363 6.45 -11.33 -15.74
C THR A 363 4.93 -11.35 -15.59
N ALA A 364 4.35 -10.29 -15.03
CA ALA A 364 2.92 -10.07 -14.96
C ALA A 364 2.34 -9.86 -16.37
N GLY A 365 1.06 -10.19 -16.53
CA GLY A 365 0.36 -10.01 -17.79
C GLY A 365 0.21 -8.53 -18.17
N ALA A 366 0.07 -8.25 -19.46
CA ALA A 366 -0.15 -6.88 -19.94
C ALA A 366 -1.40 -6.25 -19.30
N GLY A 367 -1.25 -5.04 -18.76
CA GLY A 367 -2.34 -4.30 -18.11
C GLY A 367 -2.66 -4.76 -16.68
N ILE A 368 -1.86 -5.68 -16.11
CA ILE A 368 -1.94 -6.06 -14.70
C ILE A 368 -0.94 -5.23 -13.92
N ALA A 369 -1.41 -4.45 -12.94
CA ALA A 369 -0.53 -3.81 -11.98
C ALA A 369 0.04 -4.88 -11.04
N ALA A 370 1.34 -4.86 -10.78
CA ALA A 370 1.96 -5.80 -9.86
C ALA A 370 2.80 -5.08 -8.81
N ASP A 371 2.78 -5.59 -7.58
CA ASP A 371 3.46 -5.02 -6.44
C ASP A 371 4.04 -6.15 -5.56
N VAL A 372 5.23 -5.93 -4.98
CA VAL A 372 5.86 -6.86 -4.04
C VAL A 372 6.06 -6.18 -2.69
N VAL A 373 5.35 -6.69 -1.68
CA VAL A 373 5.44 -6.16 -0.32
C VAL A 373 6.30 -7.07 0.54
N LEU A 374 7.46 -6.58 0.95
CA LEU A 374 8.29 -7.19 1.99
C LEU A 374 7.71 -6.86 3.37
N ARG A 375 6.87 -7.74 3.90
CA ARG A 375 6.23 -7.55 5.20
C ARG A 375 7.27 -7.56 6.31
N ALA A 376 7.39 -6.44 7.01
CA ALA A 376 8.24 -6.34 8.19
C ALA A 376 7.83 -7.39 9.24
N PHE A 377 8.83 -8.05 9.81
CA PHE A 377 8.63 -8.85 11.03
C PHE A 377 8.04 -7.93 12.11
N THR A 378 6.80 -8.21 12.53
CA THR A 378 6.14 -7.48 13.60
C THR A 378 5.83 -8.45 14.73
N GLU A 379 6.57 -8.32 15.82
CA GLU A 379 6.19 -8.96 17.07
C GLU A 379 5.14 -8.07 17.75
N ARG A 380 3.87 -8.49 17.64
CA ARG A 380 2.78 -7.79 18.34
C ARG A 380 2.64 -8.40 19.73
N GLN A 381 3.14 -7.69 20.73
CA GLN A 381 2.71 -7.92 22.10
C GLN A 381 1.41 -7.14 22.32
N PRO A 382 0.28 -7.82 22.61
CA PRO A 382 -0.96 -7.12 22.94
C PRO A 382 -0.76 -6.36 24.25
N GLY A 383 -0.63 -5.04 24.16
CA GLY A 383 -0.74 -4.13 25.30
C GLY A 383 -2.05 -3.35 25.21
N GLU A 384 -2.78 -3.26 26.31
CA GLU A 384 -3.95 -2.36 26.43
C GLU A 384 -3.48 -0.91 26.65
N ALA A 385 -2.70 -0.37 25.72
CA ALA A 385 -2.28 1.02 25.79
C ALA A 385 -3.40 1.93 25.26
N HIS A 386 -4.06 2.65 26.15
CA HIS A 386 -5.04 3.67 25.77
C HIS A 386 -4.33 4.97 25.39
N LEU A 387 -4.72 5.57 24.26
CA LEU A 387 -4.28 6.91 23.89
C LEU A 387 -4.95 7.94 24.82
N VAL A 388 -4.19 8.53 25.75
CA VAL A 388 -4.70 9.46 26.77
C VAL A 388 -4.66 10.91 26.27
N GLY A 389 -3.76 11.23 25.35
CA GLY A 389 -3.67 12.57 24.79
C GLY A 389 -2.85 12.66 23.50
N VAL A 390 -3.25 13.58 22.63
CA VAL A 390 -2.46 14.02 21.47
C VAL A 390 -2.19 15.51 21.69
N TRP A 391 -0.92 15.89 21.65
CA TRP A 391 -0.48 17.27 21.84
C TRP A 391 -0.06 17.91 20.50
N PRO A 392 -0.26 19.24 20.35
CA PRO A 392 -0.75 20.17 21.36
C PRO A 392 -2.27 20.43 21.29
N ARG A 393 -2.94 20.43 22.46
CA ARG A 393 -4.34 20.84 22.61
C ARG A 393 -4.43 22.38 22.70
N THR A 394 -4.40 23.04 21.54
CA THR A 394 -4.65 24.48 21.29
C THR A 394 -3.82 25.50 22.09
N PHE A 395 -3.06 26.35 21.38
CA PHE A 395 -2.49 27.59 21.93
C PHE A 395 -3.42 28.77 21.65
N ARG A 396 -3.53 29.69 22.61
CA ARG A 396 -4.11 31.02 22.40
C ARG A 396 -2.93 31.97 22.16
N GLU A 397 -2.75 32.40 20.92
CA GLU A 397 -1.67 33.31 20.54
C GLU A 397 -1.95 34.70 21.16
N ALA A 398 -1.05 35.19 22.00
CA ALA A 398 -1.11 36.52 22.57
C ALA A 398 0.28 37.16 22.56
N GLY A 399 0.60 37.92 21.50
CA GLY A 399 1.67 38.91 21.53
C GLY A 399 2.42 39.10 20.20
N PRO A 400 2.94 40.31 19.90
CA PRO A 400 3.46 40.66 18.58
C PRO A 400 4.97 40.42 18.39
N THR A 401 5.63 39.66 19.25
CA THR A 401 7.10 39.51 19.21
C THR A 401 7.55 38.05 19.35
N GLY A 402 7.75 37.40 18.20
CA GLY A 402 8.92 36.56 17.92
C GLY A 402 9.10 35.21 18.63
N ALA A 403 8.97 34.16 17.83
CA ALA A 403 9.71 32.89 17.91
C ALA A 403 9.48 31.97 19.13
N ASP A 404 8.32 31.34 19.17
CA ASP A 404 8.19 30.03 19.81
C ASP A 404 8.03 28.97 18.70
N ALA A 405 9.05 28.14 18.53
CA ALA A 405 8.95 26.97 17.67
C ALA A 405 7.83 26.06 18.18
N LEU A 406 6.96 25.59 17.28
CA LEU A 406 6.00 24.53 17.57
C LEU A 406 6.76 23.34 18.18
N PRO A 407 6.43 22.87 19.40
CA PRO A 407 7.03 21.64 19.91
C PRO A 407 6.59 20.45 19.05
N ASP A 408 7.48 19.47 18.88
CA ASP A 408 7.20 18.23 18.16
C ASP A 408 5.90 17.59 18.68
N ALA A 409 5.00 17.28 17.76
CA ALA A 409 3.73 16.65 18.07
C ALA A 409 3.98 15.26 18.66
N GLY A 410 3.43 15.02 19.86
CA GLY A 410 3.57 13.75 20.59
C GLY A 410 2.21 13.19 21.00
N ALA A 411 2.10 11.86 20.97
CA ALA A 411 1.00 11.11 21.54
C ALA A 411 1.42 10.54 22.90
N ALA A 412 0.59 10.74 23.92
CA ALA A 412 0.76 10.14 25.24
C ALA A 412 -0.18 8.93 25.35
N PHE A 413 0.40 7.77 25.59
CA PHE A 413 -0.30 6.53 25.89
C PHE A 413 -0.21 6.25 27.39
N ASP A 414 -1.27 5.69 27.97
CA ASP A 414 -1.22 5.21 29.36
C ASP A 414 -0.21 4.06 29.43
N VAL A 415 0.67 4.08 30.43
CA VAL A 415 1.69 3.04 30.60
C VAL A 415 1.05 1.93 31.42
N THR A 416 0.76 0.80 30.79
CA THR A 416 0.60 -0.47 31.53
C THR A 416 1.92 -0.77 32.23
N ASP A 417 1.89 -0.86 33.57
CA ASP A 417 3.04 -1.28 34.37
C ASP A 417 3.56 -2.62 33.84
N PHE A 418 4.87 -2.73 33.71
CA PHE A 418 5.53 -3.93 33.14
C PHE A 418 5.14 -5.22 33.89
N ASP A 419 4.71 -5.09 35.15
CA ASP A 419 4.31 -6.18 36.04
C ASP A 419 2.94 -6.80 35.71
N ASP A 420 2.07 -6.13 34.95
CA ASP A 420 0.76 -6.69 34.53
C ASP A 420 0.85 -7.55 33.26
N SER A 421 2.06 -7.70 32.68
CA SER A 421 2.28 -8.39 31.40
C SER A 421 2.79 -9.84 31.50
N VAL A 422 2.71 -10.46 32.68
CA VAL A 422 2.99 -11.90 32.86
C VAL A 422 1.69 -12.72 32.87
N LEU A 423 1.33 -13.20 31.68
CA LEU A 423 0.48 -14.37 31.33
C LEU A 423 -0.59 -14.86 32.33
N ALA A 424 -1.83 -14.93 31.82
CA ALA A 424 -2.72 -16.07 32.03
C ALA A 424 -3.07 -16.71 30.68
#